data_AF-A0A960FTY7-F1
#
_entry.id   AF-A0A960FTY7-F1
#
_cell.length_a   1.000
_cell.length_b   1.000
_cell.length_c   1.000
_cell.angle_alpha   90.00
_cell.angle_beta   90.00
_cell.angle_gamma   90.00
#
_symmetry.space_group_name_H-M   'P 1'
#
loop_
_entity.id
_entity.type
_entity.pdbx_description
1 polymer ?
#
loop_
_entity_poly.entity_id
_entity_poly.type
_entity_poly.pdbx_seq_one_letter_code
_entity_poly.pdbx_strand_id
1 'polypeptide(L)'
;MATESADPAVSARLMLATYIVGGVGIAVGLYTLPMTPPSLTLACLLAVGGTGLLSFVRHSVFHRSDAARMGWDYGRRNNFQIEVGLANLAWGTVAVLAVALGWGLLTEAALFLVFGVYMLSVVVMNLASGREEGRRAPGPLIGAASFAVMLLIVGTWGVTAA
;
A
#
# COMPACT_ATOMS: atom_id res chain seq x y z
N MET A 1 28.68 15.56 -14.07
CA MET A 1 29.13 14.21 -13.66
C MET A 1 27.88 13.33 -13.60
N ALA A 2 27.72 12.38 -14.51
CA ALA A 2 26.57 11.46 -14.47
C ALA A 2 26.77 10.56 -13.24
N THR A 3 25.94 10.75 -12.21
CA THR A 3 25.94 9.86 -11.05
C THR A 3 25.40 8.52 -11.47
N GLU A 4 26.10 7.44 -11.12
CA GLU A 4 25.64 6.08 -11.32
C GLU A 4 24.22 5.88 -10.75
N SER A 5 23.36 5.18 -11.50
CA SER A 5 21.99 4.87 -11.07
C SER A 5 22.03 4.00 -9.82
N ALA A 6 21.15 4.27 -8.85
CA ALA A 6 21.09 3.46 -7.64
C ALA A 6 20.67 2.01 -7.93
N ASP A 7 21.14 1.06 -7.11
CA ASP A 7 20.76 -0.35 -7.20
C ASP A 7 19.26 -0.55 -6.85
N PRO A 8 18.43 -1.14 -7.74
CA PRO A 8 17.00 -1.36 -7.48
C PRO A 8 16.70 -2.54 -6.55
N ALA A 9 17.68 -3.37 -6.18
CA ALA A 9 17.44 -4.66 -5.53
C ALA A 9 16.72 -4.55 -4.16
N VAL A 10 17.11 -3.59 -3.32
CA VAL A 10 16.49 -3.41 -1.99
C VAL A 10 15.01 -3.02 -2.14
N SER A 11 14.71 -2.05 -3.01
CA SER A 11 13.33 -1.64 -3.27
C SER A 11 12.49 -2.72 -3.94
N ALA A 12 13.08 -3.58 -4.78
CA ALA A 12 12.39 -4.73 -5.35
C ALA A 12 12.00 -5.76 -4.28
N ARG A 13 12.88 -6.04 -3.32
CA ARG A 13 12.59 -6.93 -2.19
C ARG A 13 11.51 -6.34 -1.27
N LEU A 14 11.59 -5.04 -0.98
CA LEU A 14 10.56 -4.33 -0.21
C LEU A 14 9.19 -4.35 -0.91
N MET A 15 9.17 -4.19 -2.23
CA MET A 15 7.94 -4.32 -3.02
C MET A 15 7.34 -5.73 -2.92
N LEU A 16 8.16 -6.78 -3.06
CA LEU A 16 7.71 -8.16 -2.88
C LEU A 16 7.14 -8.39 -1.47
N ALA A 17 7.84 -7.91 -0.44
CA ALA A 17 7.36 -7.99 0.94
C ALA A 17 6.02 -7.25 1.12
N THR A 18 5.86 -6.06 0.51
CA THR A 18 4.58 -5.34 0.51
C THR A 18 3.45 -6.16 -0.11
N TYR A 19 3.70 -6.83 -1.25
CA TYR A 19 2.69 -7.68 -1.89
C TYR A 19 2.31 -8.88 -1.03
N ILE A 20 3.29 -9.55 -0.42
CA ILE A 20 3.03 -10.70 0.46
C ILE A 20 2.23 -10.25 1.68
N VAL A 21 2.68 -9.21 2.38
CA VAL A 21 2.01 -8.70 3.59
C VAL A 21 0.59 -8.21 3.27
N GLY A 22 0.41 -7.46 2.18
CA GLY A 22 -0.90 -7.01 1.74
C GLY A 22 -1.83 -8.16 1.38
N GLY A 23 -1.35 -9.12 0.58
CA GLY A 23 -2.13 -10.30 0.19
C GLY A 23 -2.54 -11.18 1.37
N VAL A 24 -1.61 -11.44 2.30
CA VAL A 24 -1.91 -12.16 3.54
C VAL A 24 -2.93 -11.39 4.38
N GLY A 25 -2.80 -10.07 4.49
CA GLY A 25 -3.78 -9.24 5.20
C GLY A 25 -5.20 -9.35 4.63
N ILE A 26 -5.34 -9.31 3.29
CA ILE A 26 -6.63 -9.55 2.63
C ILE A 26 -7.16 -10.96 2.92
N ALA A 27 -6.31 -11.99 2.78
CA ALA A 27 -6.72 -13.37 3.03
C ALA A 27 -7.18 -13.59 4.49
N VAL A 28 -6.46 -13.01 5.45
CA VAL A 28 -6.85 -13.01 6.87
C VAL A 28 -8.20 -12.33 7.04
N GLY A 29 -8.41 -11.14 6.47
CA GLY A 29 -9.68 -10.41 6.60
C GLY A 29 -10.87 -11.21 6.05
N LEU A 30 -10.73 -11.82 4.88
CA LEU A 30 -11.77 -12.68 4.30
C LEU A 30 -12.06 -13.92 5.17
N TYR A 31 -11.05 -14.44 5.87
CA TYR A 31 -11.18 -15.59 6.75
C TYR A 31 -11.80 -15.25 8.11
N THR A 32 -11.50 -14.08 8.68
CA THR A 32 -11.92 -13.69 10.03
C THR A 32 -13.23 -12.90 10.10
N LEU A 33 -13.64 -12.23 9.01
CA LEU A 33 -14.94 -11.55 8.93
C LEU A 33 -16.18 -12.46 9.12
N PRO A 34 -16.23 -13.71 8.63
CA PRO A 34 -17.38 -14.58 8.87
C PRO A 34 -17.37 -15.26 10.26
N MET A 35 -16.35 -15.05 11.09
CA MET A 35 -16.26 -15.66 12.41
C MET A 35 -17.19 -14.99 13.43
N THR A 36 -17.34 -15.60 14.60
CA THR A 36 -18.13 -15.05 15.72
C THR A 36 -17.26 -14.98 16.98
N PRO A 37 -16.86 -13.79 17.46
CA PRO A 37 -17.10 -12.48 16.84
C PRO A 37 -16.28 -12.26 15.56
N PRO A 38 -16.76 -11.42 14.62
CA PRO A 38 -15.98 -11.02 13.45
C PRO A 38 -14.79 -10.15 13.87
N SER A 39 -13.70 -10.20 13.10
CA SER A 39 -12.51 -9.37 13.37
C SER A 39 -11.80 -8.97 12.08
N LEU A 40 -11.22 -7.76 12.07
CA LEU A 40 -10.28 -7.30 11.06
C LEU A 40 -8.91 -6.96 11.67
N THR A 41 -8.67 -7.24 12.94
CA THR A 41 -7.52 -6.67 13.67
C THR A 41 -6.19 -7.04 13.04
N LEU A 42 -5.92 -8.34 12.84
CA LEU A 42 -4.70 -8.78 12.16
C LEU A 42 -4.70 -8.39 10.68
N ALA A 43 -5.87 -8.43 10.03
CA ALA A 43 -6.01 -8.03 8.63
C ALA A 43 -5.64 -6.55 8.43
N CYS A 44 -6.06 -5.66 9.33
CA CYS A 44 -5.81 -4.23 9.31
C CYS A 44 -4.32 -3.93 9.55
N LEU A 45 -3.72 -4.61 10.54
CA LEU A 45 -2.28 -4.51 10.78
C LEU A 45 -1.46 -4.92 9.57
N LEU A 46 -1.86 -5.94 8.82
CA LEU A 46 -1.10 -6.41 7.66
C LEU A 46 -1.42 -5.58 6.42
N ALA A 47 -2.69 -5.55 6.00
CA ALA A 47 -3.13 -4.96 4.74
C ALA A 47 -3.01 -3.44 4.70
N VAL A 48 -3.21 -2.72 5.81
CA VAL A 48 -3.09 -1.25 5.87
C VAL A 48 -1.79 -0.86 6.58
N GLY A 49 -1.59 -1.39 7.79
CA GLY A 49 -0.41 -1.11 8.62
C GLY A 49 0.90 -1.48 7.94
N GLY A 50 1.10 -2.76 7.71
CA GLY A 50 2.33 -3.36 7.19
C GLY A 50 2.63 -2.91 5.77
N THR A 51 1.63 -2.86 4.88
CA THR A 51 1.83 -2.35 3.52
C THR A 51 2.21 -0.86 3.52
N GLY A 52 1.58 -0.05 4.36
CA GLY A 52 1.88 1.37 4.53
C GLY A 52 3.30 1.59 5.04
N LEU A 53 3.69 0.92 6.11
CA LEU A 53 5.04 1.04 6.69
C LEU A 53 6.13 0.54 5.74
N LEU A 54 5.93 -0.61 5.08
CA LEU A 54 6.89 -1.12 4.08
C LEU A 54 7.01 -0.18 2.88
N SER A 55 5.88 0.38 2.43
CA SER A 55 5.86 1.34 1.33
C SER A 55 6.51 2.67 1.71
N PHE A 56 6.35 3.15 2.95
CA PHE A 56 7.09 4.28 3.49
C PHE A 56 8.60 4.04 3.42
N VAL A 57 9.07 2.91 3.94
CA VAL A 57 10.50 2.57 3.92
C VAL A 57 11.03 2.54 2.48
N ARG A 58 10.30 1.91 1.56
CA ARG A 58 10.66 1.87 0.14
C ARG A 58 10.70 3.27 -0.50
N HIS A 59 9.66 4.08 -0.31
CA HIS A 59 9.50 5.33 -1.03
C HIS A 59 10.23 6.52 -0.41
N SER A 60 10.42 6.55 0.91
CA SER A 60 11.09 7.67 1.60
C SER A 60 12.54 7.37 1.96
N VAL A 61 12.85 6.17 2.49
CA VAL A 61 14.22 5.82 2.92
C VAL A 61 15.04 5.35 1.73
N PHE A 62 14.51 4.40 0.96
CA PHE A 62 15.17 3.85 -0.23
C PHE A 62 14.70 4.52 -1.52
N HIS A 63 14.34 5.81 -1.46
CA HIS A 63 13.73 6.54 -2.57
C HIS A 63 14.54 6.45 -3.87
N ARG A 64 15.88 6.54 -3.82
CA ARG A 64 16.72 6.41 -5.03
C ARG A 64 16.67 5.00 -5.63
N SER A 65 16.74 3.96 -4.79
CA SER A 65 16.62 2.57 -5.22
C SER A 65 15.24 2.31 -5.85
N ASP A 66 14.17 2.86 -5.26
CA ASP A 66 12.82 2.74 -5.82
C ASP A 66 12.64 3.55 -7.12
N ALA A 67 13.28 4.72 -7.22
CA ALA A 67 13.33 5.50 -8.46
C ALA A 67 13.99 4.69 -9.57
N ALA A 68 15.15 4.06 -9.29
CA ALA A 68 15.86 3.23 -10.24
C ALA A 68 15.03 2.04 -10.69
N ARG A 69 14.31 1.38 -9.77
CA ARG A 69 13.38 0.28 -10.08
C ARG A 69 12.26 0.71 -11.04
N MET A 70 11.86 1.97 -11.00
CA MET A 70 10.81 2.53 -11.88
C MET A 70 11.37 3.20 -13.14
N GLY A 71 12.70 3.23 -13.34
CA GLY A 71 13.33 3.95 -14.44
C GLY A 71 13.28 5.47 -14.28
N TRP A 72 13.07 5.96 -13.06
CA TRP A 72 12.91 7.37 -12.70
C TRP A 72 14.07 7.90 -11.85
N ASP A 73 15.23 7.20 -11.78
CA ASP A 73 16.39 7.74 -11.06
C ASP A 73 17.06 8.83 -11.90
N TYR A 74 16.89 10.07 -11.46
CA TYR A 74 17.54 11.25 -12.05
C TYR A 74 18.78 11.68 -11.25
N GLY A 75 19.38 10.77 -10.47
CA GLY A 75 20.70 10.92 -9.85
C GLY A 75 20.73 11.77 -8.57
N ARG A 76 19.57 12.19 -8.07
CA ARG A 76 19.44 13.08 -6.90
C ARG A 76 18.23 12.70 -6.04
N ARG A 77 18.02 13.48 -4.98
CA ARG A 77 16.88 13.34 -4.07
C ARG A 77 15.54 13.38 -4.82
N ASN A 78 14.64 12.44 -4.49
CA ASN A 78 13.31 12.38 -5.08
C ASN A 78 12.21 12.77 -4.10
N ASN A 79 11.90 14.07 -4.02
CA ASN A 79 10.91 14.61 -3.08
C ASN A 79 9.51 14.05 -3.33
N PHE A 80 9.12 13.83 -4.58
CA PHE A 80 7.82 13.24 -4.90
C PHE A 80 7.66 11.84 -4.29
N GLN A 81 8.65 10.96 -4.45
CA GLN A 81 8.60 9.65 -3.80
C GLN A 81 8.62 9.75 -2.28
N ILE A 82 9.39 10.69 -1.72
CA ILE A 82 9.44 10.89 -0.28
C ILE A 82 8.06 11.30 0.25
N GLU A 83 7.36 12.22 -0.41
CA GLU A 83 5.99 12.63 -0.06
C GLU A 83 5.00 11.47 -0.15
N VAL A 84 5.07 10.66 -1.22
CA VAL A 84 4.26 9.44 -1.35
C VAL A 84 4.55 8.48 -0.20
N GLY A 85 5.81 8.31 0.19
CA GLY A 85 6.18 7.46 1.32
C GLY A 85 5.65 8.01 2.65
N LEU A 86 5.66 9.33 2.87
CA LEU A 86 5.07 9.95 4.07
C LEU A 86 3.54 9.76 4.13
N ALA A 87 2.85 9.81 2.99
CA ALA A 87 1.43 9.45 2.93
C ALA A 87 1.21 7.98 3.35
N ASN A 88 2.07 7.05 2.89
CA ASN A 88 2.02 5.66 3.31
C ASN A 88 2.35 5.47 4.81
N LEU A 89 3.25 6.28 5.38
CA LEU A 89 3.54 6.27 6.81
C LEU A 89 2.30 6.68 7.62
N ALA A 90 1.57 7.70 7.18
CA ALA A 90 0.34 8.13 7.84
C ALA A 90 -0.70 6.99 7.88
N TRP A 91 -0.93 6.32 6.75
CA TRP A 91 -1.81 5.14 6.67
C TRP A 91 -1.34 4.00 7.56
N GLY A 92 -0.05 3.66 7.49
CA GLY A 92 0.53 2.60 8.31
C GLY A 92 0.39 2.88 9.81
N THR A 93 0.66 4.12 10.21
CA THR A 93 0.62 4.55 11.61
C THR A 93 -0.81 4.53 12.16
N VAL A 94 -1.79 5.06 11.42
CA VAL A 94 -3.18 5.09 11.91
C VAL A 94 -3.75 3.68 12.06
N ALA A 95 -3.38 2.73 11.19
CA ALA A 95 -3.79 1.33 11.33
C ALA A 95 -3.16 0.66 12.56
N VAL A 96 -1.86 0.90 12.82
CA VAL A 96 -1.21 0.41 14.04
C VAL A 96 -1.87 0.98 15.30
N LEU A 97 -2.16 2.28 15.31
CA LEU A 97 -2.84 2.93 16.44
C LEU A 97 -4.26 2.40 16.63
N ALA A 98 -5.03 2.23 15.56
CA ALA A 98 -6.38 1.70 15.62
C ALA A 98 -6.43 0.33 16.29
N VAL A 99 -5.48 -0.54 15.95
CA VAL A 99 -5.39 -1.87 16.52
C VAL A 99 -4.82 -1.84 17.95
N ALA A 100 -3.70 -1.14 18.16
CA ALA A 100 -3.03 -1.10 19.47
C ALA A 100 -3.90 -0.46 20.57
N LEU A 101 -4.76 0.50 20.19
CA LEU A 101 -5.67 1.20 21.10
C LEU A 101 -7.09 0.63 21.09
N GLY A 102 -7.35 -0.43 20.30
CA GLY A 102 -8.64 -1.11 20.28
C GLY A 102 -9.81 -0.25 19.79
N TRP A 103 -9.62 0.51 18.71
CA TRP A 103 -10.68 1.37 18.13
C TRP A 103 -11.86 0.58 17.53
N GLY A 104 -11.71 -0.74 17.36
CA GLY A 104 -12.79 -1.66 17.03
C GLY A 104 -13.02 -1.89 15.54
N LEU A 105 -13.89 -2.87 15.25
CA LEU A 105 -14.10 -3.39 13.89
C LEU A 105 -14.54 -2.33 12.89
N LEU A 106 -15.45 -1.42 13.28
CA LEU A 106 -15.94 -0.37 12.39
C LEU A 106 -14.81 0.56 11.94
N THR A 107 -13.91 0.94 12.84
CA THR A 107 -12.77 1.80 12.52
C THR A 107 -11.76 1.08 11.64
N GLU A 108 -11.44 -0.18 11.96
CA GLU A 108 -10.58 -1.01 11.10
C GLU A 108 -11.17 -1.12 9.68
N ALA A 109 -12.46 -1.40 9.55
CA ALA A 109 -13.18 -1.47 8.27
C ALA A 109 -13.15 -0.14 7.50
N ALA A 110 -13.33 0.99 8.20
CA ALA A 110 -13.21 2.32 7.60
C ALA A 110 -11.79 2.58 7.05
N LEU A 111 -10.74 2.14 7.76
CA LEU A 111 -9.37 2.25 7.27
C LEU A 111 -9.15 1.43 5.99
N PHE A 112 -9.73 0.23 5.89
CA PHE A 112 -9.73 -0.55 4.65
C PHE A 112 -10.40 0.21 3.49
N LEU A 113 -11.57 0.80 3.73
CA LEU A 113 -12.31 1.55 2.70
C LEU A 113 -11.52 2.76 2.21
N VAL A 114 -11.05 3.61 3.13
CA VAL A 114 -10.37 4.85 2.75
C VAL A 114 -9.02 4.55 2.09
N PHE A 115 -8.28 3.56 2.59
CA PHE A 115 -7.04 3.14 1.94
C PHE A 115 -7.29 2.49 0.58
N GLY A 116 -8.39 1.73 0.43
CA GLY A 116 -8.85 1.20 -0.85
C GLY A 116 -9.16 2.30 -1.87
N VAL A 117 -9.87 3.37 -1.46
CA VAL A 117 -10.12 4.55 -2.30
C VAL A 117 -8.81 5.21 -2.70
N TYR A 118 -7.90 5.44 -1.76
CA TYR A 118 -6.59 6.00 -2.04
C TYR A 118 -5.83 5.18 -3.11
N MET A 119 -5.78 3.86 -2.95
CA MET A 119 -5.11 2.97 -3.90
C MET A 119 -5.81 2.95 -5.26
N LEU A 120 -7.14 3.00 -5.28
CA LEU A 120 -7.91 3.09 -6.53
C LEU A 120 -7.62 4.41 -7.25
N SER A 121 -7.52 5.54 -6.53
CA SER A 121 -7.13 6.82 -7.11
C SER A 121 -5.73 6.76 -7.74
N VAL A 122 -4.77 6.06 -7.12
CA VAL A 122 -3.44 5.83 -7.70
C VAL A 122 -3.53 5.00 -8.99
N VAL A 123 -4.40 3.99 -9.03
CA VAL A 123 -4.64 3.17 -10.24
C VAL A 123 -5.24 4.01 -11.36
N VAL A 124 -6.27 4.81 -11.06
CA VAL A 124 -6.91 5.71 -12.03
C VAL A 124 -5.91 6.72 -12.58
N MET A 125 -5.10 7.33 -11.71
CA MET A 125 -4.04 8.24 -12.13
C MET A 125 -3.06 7.56 -13.11
N ASN A 126 -2.61 6.33 -12.80
CA ASN A 126 -1.71 5.58 -13.68
C ASN A 126 -2.35 5.16 -15.02
N LEU A 127 -3.67 4.93 -15.04
CA LEU A 127 -4.41 4.64 -16.27
C LEU A 127 -4.58 5.90 -17.13
N ALA A 128 -4.72 7.07 -16.50
CA ALA A 128 -4.80 8.35 -17.16
C ALA A 128 -3.43 8.85 -17.66
N SER A 129 -2.33 8.37 -17.08
CA SER A 129 -0.98 8.79 -17.48
C SER A 129 -0.62 8.38 -18.91
N GLY A 130 -0.03 9.33 -19.63
CA GLY A 130 0.47 9.14 -20.99
C GLY A 130 1.68 8.20 -21.05
N ARG A 131 2.04 7.74 -22.26
CA ARG A 131 3.27 6.95 -22.47
C ARG A 131 4.53 7.75 -22.13
N GLU A 132 4.54 9.05 -22.43
CA GLU A 132 5.66 9.97 -22.14
C GLU A 132 5.84 10.24 -20.64
N GLU A 133 4.79 10.10 -19.85
CA GLU A 133 4.81 10.23 -18.39
C GLU A 133 5.26 8.93 -17.69
N GLY A 134 5.63 7.90 -18.46
CA GLY A 134 6.12 6.64 -17.92
C GLY A 134 5.01 5.76 -17.36
N ARG A 135 3.89 5.62 -18.09
CA ARG A 135 2.79 4.70 -17.73
C ARG A 135 3.31 3.35 -17.25
N ARG A 136 2.86 2.92 -16.07
CA ARG A 136 3.29 1.65 -15.46
C ARG A 136 3.02 0.46 -16.37
N ALA A 137 3.88 -0.54 -16.25
CA ALA A 137 3.67 -1.85 -16.87
C ALA A 137 2.33 -2.47 -16.42
N PRO A 138 1.64 -3.25 -17.28
CA PRO A 138 0.32 -3.80 -16.96
C PRO A 138 0.28 -4.68 -15.70
N GLY A 139 1.29 -5.52 -15.48
CA GLY A 139 1.33 -6.45 -14.34
C GLY A 139 1.24 -5.76 -12.96
N PRO A 140 2.15 -4.82 -12.64
CA PRO A 140 2.07 -4.03 -11.41
C PRO A 140 0.77 -3.23 -11.27
N LEU A 141 0.21 -2.75 -12.38
CA LEU A 141 -1.06 -2.02 -12.37
C LEU A 141 -2.25 -2.92 -12.02
N ILE A 142 -2.30 -4.13 -12.58
CA ILE A 142 -3.29 -5.16 -12.23
C ILE A 142 -3.16 -5.51 -10.75
N GLY A 143 -1.96 -5.74 -10.24
CA GLY A 143 -1.75 -6.04 -8.82
C GLY A 143 -2.26 -4.93 -7.91
N ALA A 144 -1.97 -3.66 -8.23
CA ALA A 144 -2.47 -2.51 -7.48
C ALA A 144 -4.00 -2.37 -7.56
N ALA A 145 -4.59 -2.60 -8.73
CA ALA A 145 -6.03 -2.58 -8.94
C ALA A 145 -6.74 -3.69 -8.15
N SER A 146 -6.24 -4.92 -8.21
CA SER A 146 -6.77 -6.05 -7.45
C SER A 146 -6.70 -5.77 -5.95
N PHE A 147 -5.57 -5.23 -5.47
CA PHE A 147 -5.42 -4.88 -4.06
C PHE A 147 -6.40 -3.78 -3.63
N ALA A 148 -6.53 -2.71 -4.42
CA ALA A 148 -7.49 -1.63 -4.15
C ALA A 148 -8.93 -2.14 -4.08
N VAL A 149 -9.35 -2.97 -5.04
CA VAL A 149 -10.71 -3.55 -5.05
C VAL A 149 -10.92 -4.47 -3.86
N MET A 150 -9.94 -5.31 -3.50
CA MET A 150 -10.06 -6.18 -2.33
C MET A 150 -10.15 -5.40 -1.01
N LEU A 151 -9.39 -4.30 -0.87
CA LEU A 151 -9.51 -3.41 0.29
C LEU A 151 -10.95 -2.86 0.41
N LEU A 152 -11.55 -2.44 -0.72
CA LEU A 152 -12.93 -1.95 -0.73
C LEU A 152 -13.95 -3.04 -0.37
N ILE A 153 -13.78 -4.26 -0.89
CA ILE A 153 -14.67 -5.39 -0.58
C ILE A 153 -14.58 -5.77 0.90
N VAL A 154 -13.36 -5.99 1.41
CA VAL A 154 -13.13 -6.35 2.82
C VAL A 154 -13.62 -5.23 3.74
N GLY A 155 -13.34 -3.98 3.42
CA GLY A 155 -13.83 -2.82 4.19
C GLY A 155 -15.36 -2.73 4.20
N THR A 156 -16.02 -2.93 3.04
CA THR A 156 -17.48 -2.91 2.96
C THR A 156 -18.11 -4.01 3.79
N TRP A 157 -17.58 -5.24 3.69
CA TRP A 157 -18.06 -6.37 4.49
C TRP A 157 -17.83 -6.13 5.98
N GLY A 158 -16.67 -5.58 6.37
CA GLY A 158 -16.37 -5.19 7.74
C GLY A 158 -17.36 -4.18 8.32
N VAL A 159 -17.76 -3.17 7.54
CA VAL A 159 -18.79 -2.20 7.96
C VAL A 159 -20.14 -2.89 8.18
N THR A 160 -20.52 -3.84 7.33
CA THR A 160 -21.80 -4.56 7.49
C THR A 160 -21.81 -5.57 8.65
N ALA A 161 -20.63 -5.97 9.13
CA ALA A 161 -20.46 -6.96 10.19
C ALA A 161 -20.23 -6.33 11.59
N ALA A 162 -19.98 -5.02 11.66
CA ALA A 162 -19.79 -4.25 12.88
C ALA A 162 -21.11 -3.80 13.52
#